data_AF-M7N1Y5-F1
#
_entry.id   AF-M7N1Y5-F1
#
_cell.length_a   1.000
_cell.length_b   1.000
_cell.length_c   1.000
_cell.angle_alpha   90.00
_cell.angle_beta   90.00
_cell.angle_gamma   90.00
#
_symmetry.space_group_name_H-M   'P 1'
#
loop_
_entity.id
_entity.type
_entity.pdbx_description
1 polymer ?
#
loop_
_entity_poly.entity_id
_entity_poly.type
_entity_poly.pdbx_seq_one_letter_code
_entity_poly.pdbx_strand_id
1 'polypeptide(L)' 'MNCIIDNTLGKALQRGRKLEAVRRYIRMKYGISIEVDALKKRLQLMKHQLEY' A
#
# COMPACT_ATOMS: atom_id res chain seq x y z
N MET A 1 -5.49 -13.24 4.47
CA MET A 1 -4.35 -13.02 5.39
C MET A 1 -3.90 -11.57 5.24
N ASN A 2 -4.38 -10.66 6.10
CA ASN A 2 -4.25 -9.23 5.86
C ASN A 2 -2.84 -8.74 6.25
N CYS A 3 -1.97 -8.50 5.25
CA CYS A 3 -0.63 -7.98 5.50
C CYS A 3 -0.72 -6.56 6.06
N ILE A 4 0.13 -6.22 7.03
CA ILE A 4 0.25 -4.87 7.60
C ILE A 4 0.43 -3.79 6.51
N ILE A 5 1.14 -4.13 5.42
CA ILE A 5 1.34 -3.27 4.26
C ILE A 5 0.02 -3.00 3.54
N ASP A 6 -0.83 -4.01 3.38
CA ASP A 6 -2.11 -3.93 2.68
C ASP A 6 -3.09 -3.00 3.43
N ASN A 7 -3.19 -3.17 4.74
CA ASN A 7 -3.99 -2.31 5.61
C ASN A 7 -3.45 -0.85 5.64
N THR A 8 -2.13 -0.69 5.62
CA THR A 8 -1.49 0.64 5.54
C THR A 8 -1.76 1.31 4.19
N LEU A 9 -1.67 0.53 3.10
CA LEU A 9 -1.92 0.99 1.74
C LEU A 9 -3.38 1.41 1.58
N GLY A 10 -4.33 0.58 2.01
CA GLY A 10 -5.76 0.87 1.97
C GLY A 10 -6.13 2.14 2.74
N LYS A 11 -5.67 2.27 3.99
CA LYS A 11 -5.91 3.48 4.81
C LYS A 11 -5.27 4.74 4.21
N ALA A 12 -4.08 4.62 3.65
CA ALA A 12 -3.42 5.74 3.00
C ALA A 12 -4.14 6.16 1.71
N LEU A 13 -4.65 5.19 0.95
CA LEU A 13 -5.39 5.47 -0.29
C LEU A 13 -6.75 6.09 -0.01
N GLN A 14 -7.49 5.59 0.99
CA GLN A 14 -8.76 6.18 1.43
C GLN A 14 -8.59 7.64 1.86
N ARG A 15 -7.41 8.00 2.37
CA ARG A 15 -7.04 9.38 2.73
C ARG A 15 -6.45 10.20 1.59
N GLY A 16 -6.39 9.66 0.37
CA GLY A 16 -5.83 10.34 -0.81
C GLY A 16 -4.32 10.58 -0.73
N ARG A 17 -3.58 9.82 0.08
CA ARG A 17 -2.12 9.99 0.22
C ARG A 17 -1.39 9.42 -1.00
N LYS A 18 -0.33 10.10 -1.43
CA LYS A 18 0.56 9.64 -2.51
C LYS A 18 1.30 8.36 -2.11
N LEU A 19 1.48 7.44 -3.06
CA LEU A 19 2.20 6.18 -2.87
C LEU A 19 3.65 6.38 -2.36
N GLU A 20 4.31 7.45 -2.77
CA GLU A 20 5.64 7.86 -2.30
C GLU A 20 5.68 8.05 -0.77
N ALA A 21 4.65 8.69 -0.20
CA ALA A 21 4.54 8.89 1.24
C ALA A 21 4.32 7.56 1.97
N VAL A 22 3.54 6.66 1.37
CA VAL A 22 3.28 5.32 1.91
C VAL A 22 4.54 4.48 1.90
N ARG A 23 5.30 4.50 0.80
CA ARG A 23 6.61 3.86 0.68
C ARG A 23 7.57 4.35 1.76
N ARG A 24 7.69 5.67 1.94
CA ARG A 24 8.53 6.26 2.99
C ARG A 24 8.10 5.82 4.38
N TYR A 25 6.79 5.83 4.65
CA TYR A 25 6.24 5.35 5.92
C TYR A 25 6.55 3.89 6.18
N ILE A 26 6.36 3.01 5.19
CA ILE A 26 6.63 1.58 5.32
C ILE A 26 8.11 1.34 5.59
N ARG A 27 8.99 2.04 4.87
CA ARG A 27 10.44 1.95 5.07
C ARG A 27 10.85 2.40 6.47
N MET A 28 10.30 3.51 6.95
CA MET A 28 10.65 4.04 8.27
C MET A 28 10.06 3.23 9.42
N LYS A 29 8.82 2.77 9.31
CA LYS A 29 8.12 2.09 10.40
C LYS A 29 8.42 0.59 10.49
N TYR A 30 8.54 -0.06 9.33
CA TYR A 30 8.71 -1.51 9.26
C TYR A 30 10.11 -1.93 8.81
N GLY A 31 10.97 -0.98 8.41
CA GLY A 31 12.30 -1.29 7.89
C GLY A 31 12.27 -1.94 6.49
N ILE A 32 11.10 -1.98 5.84
CA ILE A 32 10.90 -2.70 4.59
C ILE A 32 11.07 -1.73 3.42
N SER A 33 12.04 -2.02 2.55
CA SER A 33 12.16 -1.36 1.26
C SER A 33 11.29 -2.06 0.24
N ILE A 34 10.25 -1.38 -0.24
CA ILE A 34 9.38 -1.84 -1.33
C ILE A 34 9.44 -0.85 -2.49
N GLU A 35 9.51 -1.39 -3.70
CA GLU A 35 9.40 -0.62 -4.93
C GLU A 35 7.99 -0.06 -5.12
N VAL A 36 7.93 1.14 -5.72
CA VAL A 36 6.65 1.81 -6.01
C VAL A 36 5.81 0.98 -6.99
N ASP A 37 6.44 0.26 -7.93
CA ASP A 37 5.75 -0.61 -8.87
C ASP A 37 5.04 -1.78 -8.16
N ALA A 38 5.71 -2.40 -7.17
CA ALA A 38 5.13 -3.45 -6.35
C ALA A 38 3.95 -2.94 -5.50
N LEU A 39 4.05 -1.73 -4.95
CA LEU A 39 2.93 -1.05 -4.27
C LEU A 39 1.76 -0.81 -5.22
N LYS A 40 2.02 -0.39 -6.46
CA LYS A 40 1.01 -0.12 -7.48
C LYS A 40 0.29 -1.39 -7.94
N LYS A 41 1.03 -2.49 -8.15
CA LYS A 41 0.45 -3.80 -8.47
C LYS A 41 -0.43 -4.33 -7.34
N ARG A 42 0.03 -4.22 -6.09
CA ARG A 42 -0.81 -4.56 -4.91
C ARG A 42 -2.07 -3.71 -4.86
N LEU A 43 -1.95 -2.42 -5.16
CA LEU A 43 -3.11 -1.55 -5.19
C LEU A 43 -4.14 -1.97 -6.25
N GLN A 44 -3.67 -2.33 -7.45
CA GLN A 44 -4.54 -2.81 -8.52
C GLN A 44 -5.26 -4.10 -8.11
N LEU A 45 -4.55 -5.04 -7.46
CA LEU A 45 -5.13 -6.27 -6.94
C LEU A 45 -6.16 -6.00 -5.84
N MET A 46 -5.88 -5.08 -4.91
CA MET A 46 -6.83 -4.69 -3.85
C MET A 46 -8.12 -4.08 -4.41
N LYS A 47 -8.01 -3.24 -5.44
CA LYS A 47 -9.19 -2.67 -6.11
C LYS A 47 -10.02 -3.75 -6.80
N HIS A 48 -9.36 -4.68 -7.48
CA HIS A 48 -10.04 -5.76 -8.20
C HIS A 48 -10.80 -6.71 -7.25
N GLN A 49 -10.33 -6.88 -6.01
CA GLN A 49 -11.06 -7.67 -5.00
C GLN A 49 -12.27 -6.95 -4.39
N LEU A 50 -12.44 -5.64 -4.61
CA LEU A 50 -13.57 -4.86 -4.08
C LEU A 50 -14.77 -4.78 -5.05
N GLU A 51 -14.60 -5.26 -6.29
CA GLU A 51 -15.62 -5.27 -7.34
C GLU A 51 -16.34 -6.63 -7.50
N TYR A 52 -16.19 -7.56 -6.56
CA TYR A 52 -16.92 -8.84 -6.51
C TYR A 52 -17.69 -9.01 -5.20
#